data_AF-A0A1F9GWV8-F1
#
_entry.id   AF-A0A1F9GWV8-F1
#
_cell.length_a   1.000
_cell.length_b   1.000
_cell.length_c   1.000
_cell.angle_alpha   90.00
_cell.angle_beta   90.00
_cell.angle_gamma   90.00
#
_symmetry.space_group_name_H-M   'P 1'
#
loop_
_entity.id
_entity.type
_entity.pdbx_description
1 polymer ?
#
loop_
_entity_poly.entity_id
_entity_poly.type
_entity_poly.pdbx_seq_one_letter_code
_entity_poly.pdbx_strand_id
1 'polypeptide(L)'
;MTQIEELVIYSDGASRGNPGEGGAGVVFEDGNGKEITTIQRYLGLVTNNVAEYQALLIGLEAAQEFHAKKIRIFLDSELVVKQLNGEYKVKNSNLKPLFDLIRSALSRFEAFEISHIPREKNNRADALANAAIDDHIGYLPLHG
;
A
#
# COMPACT_ATOMS: atom_id res chain seq x y z
N MET A 1 15.41 -4.18 20.45
CA MET A 1 14.33 -3.79 19.52
C MET A 1 13.02 -3.85 20.28
N THR A 2 12.27 -2.75 20.31
CA THR A 2 11.00 -2.67 21.04
C THR A 2 9.96 -3.48 20.28
N GLN A 3 9.32 -4.44 20.93
CA GLN A 3 8.22 -5.19 20.34
C GLN A 3 7.03 -4.25 20.14
N ILE A 4 6.57 -4.12 18.90
CA ILE A 4 5.35 -3.36 18.57
C ILE A 4 4.18 -4.35 18.69
N GLU A 5 3.26 -4.14 19.63
CA GLU A 5 2.09 -5.04 19.75
C GLU A 5 1.14 -4.88 18.56
N GLU A 6 0.96 -3.64 18.12
CA GLU A 6 0.07 -3.28 17.02
C GLU A 6 0.72 -2.23 16.11
N LEU A 7 0.69 -2.51 14.81
CA LEU A 7 1.18 -1.63 13.76
C LEU A 7 0.02 -1.15 12.89
N VAL A 8 -0.04 0.15 12.64
CA VAL A 8 -1.04 0.74 11.75
C VAL A 8 -0.37 1.04 10.41
N ILE A 9 -1.01 0.66 9.31
CA ILE A 9 -0.49 0.77 7.96
C ILE A 9 -1.48 1.58 7.13
N TYR A 10 -1.00 2.63 6.50
CA TYR A 10 -1.70 3.34 5.44
C TYR A 10 -0.95 3.09 4.15
N SER A 11 -1.65 2.79 3.07
CA SER A 11 -1.01 2.66 1.76
C SER A 11 -1.86 3.29 0.69
N ASP A 12 -1.19 3.80 -0.34
CA ASP A 12 -1.82 4.28 -1.55
C ASP A 12 -0.93 4.03 -2.77
N GLY A 13 -1.58 3.84 -3.91
CA GLY A 13 -0.92 3.65 -5.20
C GLY A 13 -1.37 4.72 -6.17
N ALA A 14 -0.42 5.32 -6.88
CA ALA A 14 -0.67 6.31 -7.91
C ALA A 14 -0.25 5.79 -9.28
N SER A 15 -0.95 6.23 -10.33
CA SER A 15 -0.57 5.99 -11.72
C SER A 15 -0.89 7.23 -12.57
N ARG A 16 0.11 7.81 -13.24
CA ARG A 16 -0.03 8.94 -14.17
C ARG A 16 -0.41 8.45 -15.55
N GLY A 17 -1.65 8.01 -15.69
CA GLY A 17 -2.17 7.30 -16.86
C GLY A 17 -2.82 5.98 -16.45
N ASN A 18 -3.43 5.25 -17.38
CA ASN A 18 -4.04 3.94 -17.09
C ASN A 18 -3.96 2.97 -18.28
N PRO A 19 -2.81 2.29 -18.50
CA PRO A 19 -1.59 2.31 -17.67
C PRO A 19 -0.72 3.55 -17.86
N GLY A 20 0.13 3.86 -16.87
CA GLY A 20 1.09 4.97 -16.88
C GLY A 20 2.15 4.84 -15.79
N GLU A 21 2.99 5.86 -15.63
CA GLU A 21 4.04 5.92 -14.61
C GLU A 21 3.43 5.79 -13.22
N GLY A 22 3.82 4.75 -12.46
CA GLY A 22 3.20 4.42 -11.18
C GLY A 22 4.14 4.45 -9.99
N GLY A 23 3.55 4.68 -8.82
CA GLY A 23 4.24 4.79 -7.55
C GLY A 23 3.40 4.23 -6.42
N ALA A 24 4.08 3.80 -5.35
CA ALA A 24 3.50 3.33 -4.11
C ALA A 24 3.97 4.21 -2.95
N GLY A 25 3.04 4.54 -2.05
CA GLY A 25 3.31 5.18 -0.77
C GLY A 25 2.78 4.34 0.36
N VAL A 26 3.56 4.17 1.43
CA VAL A 26 3.16 3.47 2.64
C VAL A 26 3.60 4.25 3.87
N VAL A 27 2.74 4.34 4.87
CA VAL A 27 3.00 4.95 6.17
C VAL A 27 2.79 3.91 7.25
N PHE A 28 3.73 3.81 8.17
CA PHE A 28 3.65 2.95 9.34
C PHE A 28 3.54 3.80 10.60
N GLU A 29 2.52 3.56 11.41
CA GLU A 29 2.35 4.17 12.72
C GLU A 29 2.30 3.09 13.82
N ASP A 30 2.65 3.46 15.05
CA ASP A 30 2.36 2.62 16.21
C ASP A 30 0.87 2.69 16.60
N GLY A 31 0.44 1.85 17.56
CA GLY A 31 -0.94 1.86 18.06
C GLY A 31 -1.42 3.18 18.67
N ASN A 32 -0.52 4.14 18.95
CA ASN A 32 -0.84 5.47 19.45
C ASN A 32 -0.93 6.54 18.34
N GLY A 33 -0.73 6.15 17.08
CA GLY A 33 -0.75 7.05 15.92
C GLY A 33 0.56 7.82 15.71
N LYS A 34 1.68 7.37 16.30
CA LYS A 34 2.99 7.95 16.03
C LYS A 34 3.59 7.31 14.78
N GLU A 35 3.90 8.12 13.76
CA GLU A 35 4.65 7.67 12.57
C GLU A 35 6.00 7.06 13.00
N ILE A 36 6.22 5.80 12.58
CA ILE A 36 7.45 5.05 12.79
C ILE A 36 8.36 5.24 11.58
N THR A 37 7.82 5.02 10.38
CA THR A 37 8.54 5.15 9.12
C THR A 37 7.58 5.21 7.93
N THR A 38 8.13 5.48 6.75
CA THR A 38 7.41 5.53 5.48
C THR A 38 8.18 4.79 4.39
N ILE A 39 7.46 4.36 3.36
CA ILE A 39 8.03 3.81 2.13
C ILE A 39 7.47 4.61 0.97
N GLN A 40 8.34 4.98 0.04
CA GLN A 40 7.96 5.42 -1.30
C GLN A 40 8.70 4.54 -2.32
N ARG A 41 7.99 4.05 -3.34
CA ARG A 41 8.58 3.16 -4.35
C ARG A 41 7.98 3.40 -5.73
N TYR A 42 8.84 3.60 -6.71
CA TYR A 42 8.44 3.64 -8.12
C TYR A 42 8.13 2.23 -8.63
N LEU A 43 7.03 2.08 -9.38
CA LEU A 43 6.46 0.79 -9.79
C LEU A 43 6.59 0.51 -11.30
N GLY A 44 7.11 1.46 -12.08
CA GLY A 44 7.10 1.34 -13.54
C GLY A 44 5.75 1.70 -14.15
N LEU A 45 5.51 1.20 -15.36
CA LEU A 45 4.23 1.36 -16.06
C LEU A 45 3.18 0.38 -15.54
N VAL A 46 2.22 0.89 -14.77
CA VAL A 46 1.14 0.11 -14.16
C VAL A 46 -0.20 0.80 -14.34
N THR A 47 -1.30 0.07 -14.11
CA THR A 47 -2.64 0.69 -13.97
C THR A 47 -2.84 1.16 -12.55
N ASN A 48 -3.81 2.06 -12.32
CA ASN A 48 -4.10 2.55 -10.98
C ASN A 48 -4.41 1.41 -9.99
N ASN A 49 -5.29 0.48 -10.39
CA ASN A 49 -5.64 -0.66 -9.53
C ASN A 49 -4.44 -1.57 -9.23
N VAL A 50 -3.50 -1.71 -10.17
CA VAL A 50 -2.27 -2.49 -9.92
C VAL A 50 -1.37 -1.75 -8.94
N ALA A 51 -1.26 -0.42 -9.05
CA ALA A 51 -0.49 0.40 -8.13
C ALA A 51 -1.04 0.29 -6.69
N GLU A 52 -2.36 0.42 -6.49
CA GLU A 52 -3.00 0.27 -5.16
C GLU A 52 -2.67 -1.10 -4.52
N TYR A 53 -2.81 -2.18 -5.30
CA TYR A 53 -2.51 -3.53 -4.82
C TYR A 53 -1.02 -3.73 -4.50
N GLN A 54 -0.12 -3.22 -5.35
CA GLN A 54 1.32 -3.32 -5.12
C GLN A 54 1.76 -2.50 -3.91
N ALA A 55 1.21 -1.30 -3.71
CA ALA A 55 1.51 -0.47 -2.54
C ALA A 55 1.18 -1.20 -1.23
N LEU A 56 0.00 -1.83 -1.16
CA LEU A 56 -0.38 -2.64 -0.01
C LEU A 56 0.54 -3.85 0.19
N LEU A 57 0.88 -4.57 -0.89
CA LEU A 57 1.78 -5.73 -0.80
C LEU A 57 3.16 -5.32 -0.25
N ILE A 58 3.74 -4.23 -0.76
CA ILE A 58 5.00 -3.66 -0.26
C ILE A 58 4.89 -3.33 1.22
N GLY A 59 3.79 -2.70 1.64
CA GLY A 59 3.56 -2.37 3.04
C GLY A 59 3.49 -3.61 3.94
N LEU A 60 2.80 -4.66 3.50
CA LEU A 60 2.67 -5.90 4.26
C LEU A 60 3.96 -6.72 4.33
N GLU A 61 4.78 -6.69 3.28
CA GLU A 61 6.10 -7.33 3.29
C GLU A 61 7.02 -6.63 4.28
N ALA A 62 7.08 -5.30 4.25
CA ALA A 62 7.87 -4.52 5.19
C ALA A 62 7.35 -4.63 6.63
N ALA A 63 6.03 -4.72 6.83
CA ALA A 63 5.40 -4.90 8.15
C ALA A 63 5.93 -6.15 8.91
N GLN A 64 6.40 -7.18 8.19
CA GLN A 64 6.94 -8.39 8.81
C GLN A 64 8.25 -8.14 9.56
N GLU A 65 9.02 -7.12 9.18
CA GLU A 65 10.28 -6.75 9.85
C GLU A 65 10.04 -6.06 11.20
N PHE A 66 8.83 -5.56 11.46
CA PHE A 66 8.48 -4.92 12.73
C PHE A 66 8.12 -5.92 13.84
N HIS A 67 8.06 -7.22 13.52
CA HIS A 67 7.64 -8.28 14.43
C HIS A 67 6.30 -7.97 15.14
N ALA A 68 5.42 -7.23 14.45
CA ALA A 68 4.11 -6.87 14.97
C ALA A 68 3.19 -8.11 14.99
N LYS A 69 2.46 -8.29 16.09
CA LYS A 69 1.48 -9.38 16.20
C LYS A 69 0.19 -9.05 15.48
N LYS A 70 -0.23 -7.79 15.59
CA LYS A 70 -1.48 -7.28 15.03
C LYS A 70 -1.21 -6.13 14.09
N ILE A 71 -2.00 -6.05 13.02
CA ILE A 71 -1.95 -4.93 12.10
C ILE A 71 -3.33 -4.34 11.85
N ARG A 72 -3.42 -3.02 11.73
CA ARG A 72 -4.59 -2.31 11.23
C ARG A 72 -4.23 -1.62 9.92
N ILE A 73 -5.03 -1.84 8.89
CA ILE A 73 -4.76 -1.36 7.54
C ILE A 73 -5.86 -0.40 7.14
N PHE A 74 -5.46 0.78 6.70
CA PHE A 74 -6.35 1.80 6.19
C PHE A 74 -6.07 2.08 4.71
N LEU A 75 -7.12 1.99 3.90
CA LEU A 75 -7.10 2.23 2.45
C LEU A 75 -8.23 3.18 2.09
N ASP A 76 -8.07 4.00 1.07
CA ASP A 76 -9.12 4.85 0.52
C ASP A 76 -9.92 4.21 -0.63
N SER A 77 -9.45 3.07 -1.15
CA SER A 77 -10.15 2.26 -2.13
C SER A 77 -11.13 1.28 -1.47
N GLU A 78 -12.40 1.68 -1.33
CA GLU A 78 -13.47 0.85 -0.75
C GLU A 78 -13.61 -0.51 -1.47
N LEU A 79 -13.39 -0.53 -2.79
CA LEU A 79 -13.43 -1.76 -3.59
C LEU A 79 -12.36 -2.76 -3.13
N VAL A 80 -11.12 -2.30 -2.94
CA VAL A 80 -10.00 -3.14 -2.48
C VAL A 80 -10.28 -3.67 -1.08
N VAL A 81 -10.75 -2.81 -0.17
CA VAL A 81 -11.15 -3.21 1.19
C VAL A 81 -12.19 -4.32 1.16
N LYS A 82 -13.28 -4.15 0.40
CA LYS A 82 -14.34 -5.19 0.27
C LYS A 82 -13.83 -6.48 -0.34
N GLN A 83 -12.89 -6.42 -1.29
CA GLN A 83 -12.26 -7.61 -1.86
C GLN A 83 -11.40 -8.35 -0.83
N LEU A 84 -10.57 -7.63 -0.08
CA LEU A 84 -9.69 -8.18 0.94
C LEU A 84 -10.45 -8.68 2.18
N ASN A 85 -11.60 -8.11 2.50
CA ASN A 85 -12.51 -8.65 3.52
C ASN A 85 -13.34 -9.84 3.01
N GLY A 86 -13.26 -10.18 1.72
CA GLY A 86 -13.97 -11.32 1.13
C GLY A 86 -15.43 -11.06 0.81
N GLU A 87 -15.88 -9.80 0.94
CA GLU A 87 -17.23 -9.38 0.56
C GLU A 87 -17.41 -9.45 -0.96
N TYR A 88 -16.40 -9.01 -1.72
CA TYR A 88 -16.39 -9.00 -3.18
C TYR A 88 -15.32 -9.92 -3.77
N LYS A 89 -15.63 -10.52 -4.93
CA LYS A 89 -14.68 -11.33 -5.69
C LYS A 89 -13.80 -10.47 -6.59
N VAL A 90 -12.50 -10.75 -6.62
CA VAL A 90 -11.58 -10.21 -7.62
C VAL A 90 -11.85 -10.89 -8.96
N LYS A 91 -12.43 -10.15 -9.92
CA LYS A 91 -12.75 -10.66 -11.26
C LYS A 91 -11.61 -10.46 -12.27
N ASN A 92 -10.73 -9.49 -12.03
CA ASN A 92 -9.63 -9.19 -12.93
C ASN A 92 -8.51 -10.23 -12.76
N SER A 93 -8.22 -10.98 -13.81
CA SER A 93 -7.17 -12.02 -13.82
C SER A 93 -5.79 -11.47 -13.48
N ASN A 94 -5.51 -10.21 -13.80
CA ASN A 94 -4.21 -9.57 -13.54
C ASN A 94 -4.06 -9.16 -12.07
N LEU A 95 -5.17 -8.95 -11.35
CA LEU A 95 -5.14 -8.62 -9.92
C LEU A 95 -5.16 -9.87 -9.03
N LYS A 96 -5.59 -11.02 -9.56
CA LYS A 96 -5.68 -12.26 -8.78
C LYS A 96 -4.34 -12.69 -8.16
N PRO A 97 -3.20 -12.67 -8.90
CA PRO A 97 -1.91 -12.99 -8.29
C PRO A 97 -1.54 -12.05 -7.14
N LEU A 98 -1.76 -10.74 -7.30
CA LEU A 98 -1.48 -9.75 -6.26
C LEU A 98 -2.38 -9.96 -5.04
N PHE A 99 -3.67 -10.24 -5.27
CA PHE A 99 -4.62 -10.58 -4.21
C PHE A 99 -4.18 -11.81 -3.40
N ASP A 100 -3.76 -12.87 -4.07
CA ASP A 100 -3.31 -14.11 -3.42
C ASP A 100 -2.04 -13.88 -2.59
N LEU A 101 -1.10 -13.07 -3.10
CA LEU A 101 0.10 -12.66 -2.36
C LEU A 101 -0.25 -11.82 -1.12
N ILE A 102 -1.15 -10.84 -1.24
CA ILE A 102 -1.61 -10.02 -0.11
C ILE A 102 -2.27 -10.91 0.95
N ARG A 103 -3.15 -11.83 0.54
CA ARG A 103 -3.76 -12.80 1.46
C ARG A 103 -2.72 -13.65 2.19
N SER A 104 -1.69 -14.11 1.48
CA SER A 104 -0.59 -14.88 2.07
C SER A 104 0.26 -14.03 3.03
N ALA A 105 0.46 -12.74 2.74
CA ALA A 105 1.17 -11.84 3.64
C ALA A 105 0.34 -11.55 4.91
N LEU A 106 -0.97 -11.30 4.77
CA LEU A 106 -1.89 -11.09 5.89
C LEU A 106 -1.95 -12.30 6.83
N SER A 107 -1.88 -13.53 6.31
CA SER A 107 -1.93 -14.75 7.14
C SER A 107 -0.70 -14.96 8.05
N ARG A 108 0.33 -14.11 7.93
CA ARG A 108 1.52 -14.17 8.79
C ARG A 108 1.35 -13.41 10.11
N PHE A 109 0.30 -12.60 10.24
CA PHE A 109 -0.02 -11.85 11.45
C PHE A 109 -1.02 -12.65 12.31
N GLU A 110 -0.96 -12.49 13.64
CA GLU A 110 -1.90 -13.15 14.55
C GLU A 110 -3.32 -12.61 14.38
N ALA A 111 -3.45 -11.31 14.07
CA ALA A 111 -4.71 -10.68 13.71
C ALA A 111 -4.48 -9.50 12.76
N PHE A 112 -5.47 -9.21 11.91
CA PHE A 112 -5.47 -8.02 11.07
C PHE A 112 -6.88 -7.44 10.94
N GLU A 113 -6.95 -6.13 10.77
CA GLU A 113 -8.18 -5.41 10.42
C GLU A 113 -7.93 -4.55 9.19
N ILE A 114 -8.89 -4.51 8.26
CA ILE A 114 -8.79 -3.71 7.03
C ILE A 114 -10.03 -2.82 6.96
N SER A 115 -9.80 -1.51 6.94
CA SER A 115 -10.86 -0.51 6.98
C SER A 115 -10.69 0.52 5.88
N HIS A 116 -11.83 0.95 5.35
CA HIS A 116 -11.87 2.07 4.41
C HIS A 116 -11.80 3.40 5.17
N ILE A 117 -11.01 4.34 4.66
CA ILE A 117 -10.96 5.73 5.10
C ILE A 117 -11.22 6.68 3.93
N PRO A 118 -11.81 7.87 4.17
CA PRO A 118 -11.90 8.89 3.12
C PRO A 118 -10.50 9.27 2.60
N ARG A 119 -10.39 9.59 1.31
CA ARG A 119 -9.12 9.95 0.67
C ARG A 119 -8.40 11.10 1.37
N GLU A 120 -9.14 12.05 1.92
CA GLU A 120 -8.56 13.20 2.64
C GLU A 120 -7.81 12.78 3.91
N LYS A 121 -8.07 11.57 4.43
CA LYS A 121 -7.33 10.97 5.54
C LYS A 121 -6.13 10.15 5.10
N ASN A 122 -5.99 9.85 3.81
CA ASN A 122 -4.88 9.07 3.24
C ASN A 122 -3.83 9.94 2.50
N ASN A 123 -3.92 11.27 2.62
CA ASN A 123 -3.08 12.24 1.89
C ASN A 123 -1.57 11.97 2.01
N ARG A 124 -1.12 11.44 3.15
CA ARG A 124 0.32 11.17 3.37
C ARG A 124 0.82 10.03 2.47
N ALA A 125 0.06 8.95 2.35
CA ALA A 125 0.40 7.84 1.47
C ALA A 125 0.28 8.23 -0.01
N ASP A 126 -0.77 8.98 -0.39
CA ASP A 126 -0.96 9.52 -1.75
C ASP A 126 0.22 10.42 -2.16
N ALA A 127 0.67 11.31 -1.25
CA ALA A 127 1.81 12.18 -1.50
C ALA A 127 3.11 11.39 -1.71
N LEU A 128 3.35 10.32 -0.93
CA LEU A 128 4.52 9.45 -1.10
C LEU A 128 4.48 8.68 -2.43
N ALA A 129 3.30 8.20 -2.85
CA ALA A 129 3.12 7.52 -4.13
C ALA A 129 3.44 8.44 -5.30
N ASN A 130 2.94 9.68 -5.26
CA ASN A 130 3.24 10.70 -6.27
C ASN A 130 4.71 11.14 -6.24
N ALA A 131 5.29 11.32 -5.06
CA ALA A 131 6.71 11.65 -4.91
C ALA A 131 7.62 10.58 -5.52
N ALA A 132 7.29 9.29 -5.37
CA ALA A 132 8.04 8.22 -6.00
C ALA A 132 8.07 8.33 -7.54
N ILE A 133 6.97 8.78 -8.14
CA ILE A 133 6.88 9.02 -9.59
C ILE A 133 7.67 10.26 -9.98
N ASP A 134 7.52 11.35 -9.22
CA ASP A 134 8.25 12.61 -9.46
C ASP A 134 9.75 12.44 -9.34
N ASP A 135 10.22 11.73 -8.32
CA ASP A 135 11.64 11.42 -8.15
C ASP A 135 12.15 10.69 -9.38
N HIS A 136 11.46 9.63 -9.83
CA HIS A 136 11.88 8.88 -11.02
C HIS A 136 11.91 9.73 -12.30
N ILE A 137 10.85 10.50 -12.57
CA ILE A 137 10.75 11.35 -13.76
C ILE A 137 11.75 12.51 -13.70
N GLY A 138 11.95 13.11 -12.53
CA GLY A 138 12.90 14.19 -12.31
C GLY A 138 14.36 13.77 -12.50
N TYR A 139 14.66 12.47 -12.35
CA TYR A 139 15.97 11.88 -12.62
C TYR A 139 16.15 11.37 -14.07
N LEU A 140 15.14 11.40 -14.95
CA LEU A 140 15.36 11.14 -16.37
C LEU A 140 16.27 12.23 -16.92
N PRO A 141 17.52 11.94 -17.33
CA PRO A 141 18.38 12.97 -17.88
C PRO A 141 17.70 13.57 -19.10
N LEU A 142 17.66 14.91 -19.15
CA LEU A 142 17.31 15.67 -20.35
C LEU A 142 18.36 15.36 -21.43
N HIS A 143 18.24 14.22 -22.07
CA HIS A 143 18.99 13.88 -23.27
C HIS A 143 18.05 13.98 -24.46
N GLY A 144 17.94 15.22 -24.95
CA GLY A 144 17.56 15.57 -26.31
C GLY A 144 18.64 16.46 -26.89
#